data_AF-A0A2D9TEK1-F1
#
_entry.id   AF-A0A2D9TEK1-F1
#
_cell.length_a   1.000
_cell.length_b   1.000
_cell.length_c   1.000
_cell.angle_alpha   90.00
_cell.angle_beta   90.00
_cell.angle_gamma   90.00
#
_symmetry.space_group_name_H-M   'P 1'
#
loop_
_entity.id
_entity.type
_entity.pdbx_description
1 polymer ?
#
loop_
_entity_poly.entity_id
_entity_poly.type
_entity_poly.pdbx_seq_one_letter_code
_entity_poly.pdbx_strand_id
1 'polypeptide(L)'
;MVGGEVGDDCGGLVGLTCGEGLFCAYGPGDLCGAADALGTCAWQPEVCTALWDPVCGCDGRTYSNSCYAASAGVSVSHEGECPAPGNGEGEICGGIAGFRCAAGLACDMSINDFCGADLAGVCVVDDGLGYCTREYMPVCGCDGVTYGNDCERRAAMVALDHEGACR
;
A
#
# COMPACT_ATOMS: atom_id res chain seq x y z
N MET A 1 -17.80 30.45 -13.57
CA MET A 1 -18.47 29.62 -12.56
C MET A 1 -17.88 30.04 -11.23
N VAL A 2 -18.69 30.54 -10.30
CA VAL A 2 -18.21 30.87 -8.96
C VAL A 2 -18.22 29.55 -8.19
N GLY A 3 -17.06 29.09 -7.72
CA GLY A 3 -16.99 27.89 -6.88
C GLY A 3 -17.64 28.13 -5.51
N GLY A 4 -18.01 27.05 -4.82
CA GLY A 4 -18.65 27.10 -3.51
C GLY A 4 -17.79 27.77 -2.42
N GLU A 5 -18.45 28.35 -1.42
CA GLU A 5 -17.83 29.00 -0.27
C GLU A 5 -17.55 27.99 0.85
N VAL A 6 -16.88 28.42 1.92
CA VAL A 6 -16.59 27.56 3.08
C VAL A 6 -17.90 27.05 3.69
N GLY A 7 -18.01 25.73 3.84
CA GLY A 7 -19.22 25.09 4.35
C GLY A 7 -20.21 24.63 3.28
N ASP A 8 -20.02 25.01 2.01
CA ASP A 8 -20.84 24.51 0.92
C ASP A 8 -20.51 23.06 0.57
N ASP A 9 -21.49 22.35 0.02
CA ASP A 9 -21.30 20.99 -0.48
C ASP A 9 -20.39 20.98 -1.72
N CYS A 10 -19.51 19.99 -1.78
CA CYS A 10 -18.61 19.76 -2.91
C CYS A 10 -18.58 18.28 -3.32
N GLY A 11 -18.08 17.99 -4.52
CA GLY A 11 -18.06 16.62 -5.05
C GLY A 11 -19.43 16.14 -5.51
N GLY A 12 -19.74 14.88 -5.20
CA GLY A 12 -20.95 14.19 -5.63
C GLY A 12 -21.08 14.01 -7.15
N LEU A 13 -22.21 13.41 -7.57
CA LEU A 13 -22.48 13.05 -8.97
C LEU A 13 -22.45 14.26 -9.92
N VAL A 14 -22.83 15.44 -9.42
CA VAL A 14 -22.89 16.69 -10.21
C VAL A 14 -21.55 17.43 -10.26
N GLY A 15 -20.54 16.98 -9.49
CA GLY A 15 -19.20 17.55 -9.49
C GLY A 15 -19.15 19.00 -8.98
N LEU A 16 -19.78 19.27 -7.83
CA LEU A 16 -19.69 20.58 -7.18
C LEU A 16 -18.22 20.91 -6.85
N THR A 17 -17.79 22.14 -7.16
CA THR A 17 -16.41 22.58 -6.97
C THR A 17 -16.35 23.72 -5.96
N CYS A 18 -15.27 23.78 -5.19
CA CYS A 18 -15.00 24.87 -4.27
C CYS A 18 -14.34 26.05 -4.98
N GLY A 19 -14.51 27.25 -4.41
CA GLY A 19 -13.86 28.47 -4.88
C GLY A 19 -12.33 28.46 -4.71
N GLU A 20 -11.68 29.51 -5.19
CA GLU A 20 -10.22 29.67 -5.04
C GLU A 20 -9.81 29.69 -3.56
N GLY A 21 -8.72 28.99 -3.23
CA GLY A 21 -8.21 28.88 -1.85
C GLY A 21 -9.00 27.90 -0.97
N LEU A 22 -9.90 27.12 -1.56
CA LEU A 22 -10.69 26.09 -0.88
C LEU A 22 -10.47 24.72 -1.54
N PHE A 23 -10.62 23.66 -0.74
CA PHE A 23 -10.60 22.29 -1.21
C PHE A 23 -11.82 21.52 -0.71
N CYS A 24 -12.12 20.40 -1.38
CA CYS A 24 -13.24 19.55 -0.99
C CYS A 24 -12.80 18.57 0.10
N ALA A 25 -13.30 18.74 1.32
CA ALA A 25 -13.02 17.88 2.45
C ALA A 25 -14.14 16.84 2.62
N TYR A 26 -13.79 15.57 2.56
CA TYR A 26 -14.72 14.45 2.80
C TYR A 26 -14.65 14.03 4.27
N GLY A 27 -15.79 13.61 4.82
CA GLY A 27 -15.88 13.12 6.18
C GLY A 27 -15.38 11.68 6.35
N PRO A 28 -15.18 11.24 7.61
CA PRO A 28 -14.86 9.85 7.91
C PRO A 28 -15.97 8.92 7.39
N GLY A 29 -15.62 8.01 6.47
CA GLY A 29 -16.56 7.06 5.87
C GLY A 29 -17.09 7.46 4.49
N ASP A 30 -16.82 8.68 4.03
CA ASP A 30 -17.20 9.13 2.67
C ASP A 30 -16.26 8.59 1.58
N LEU A 31 -15.32 7.72 1.95
CA LEU A 31 -14.41 7.01 1.04
C LEU A 31 -13.82 7.92 -0.05
N CYS A 32 -13.37 9.13 0.34
CA CYS A 32 -12.78 10.11 -0.57
C CYS A 32 -13.70 10.56 -1.73
N GLY A 33 -15.01 10.59 -1.50
CA GLY A 33 -15.99 10.93 -2.53
C GLY A 33 -16.50 9.74 -3.34
N ALA A 34 -16.16 8.49 -2.95
CA ALA A 34 -16.69 7.32 -3.63
C ALA A 34 -18.22 7.24 -3.49
N ALA A 35 -18.87 6.60 -4.47
CA ALA A 35 -20.33 6.48 -4.55
C ALA A 35 -21.07 7.84 -4.47
N ASP A 36 -20.51 8.86 -5.14
CA ASP A 36 -21.08 10.20 -5.21
C ASP A 36 -21.26 10.87 -3.84
N ALA A 37 -20.43 10.49 -2.86
CA ALA A 37 -20.43 11.14 -1.56
C ALA A 37 -20.15 12.64 -1.72
N LEU A 38 -20.88 13.45 -0.96
CA LEU A 38 -20.67 14.88 -0.87
C LEU A 38 -19.62 15.15 0.21
N GLY A 39 -18.73 16.10 -0.07
CA GLY A 39 -17.85 16.68 0.93
C GLY A 39 -18.30 18.10 1.26
N THR A 40 -17.48 18.79 2.05
CA THR A 40 -17.69 20.19 2.41
C THR A 40 -16.47 21.01 2.01
N CYS A 41 -16.70 22.17 1.41
CA CYS A 41 -15.64 23.11 1.08
C CYS A 41 -14.97 23.63 2.35
N ALA A 42 -13.66 23.43 2.44
CA ALA A 42 -12.83 23.84 3.56
C ALA A 42 -11.62 24.66 3.07
N TRP A 43 -11.04 25.45 3.96
CA TRP A 43 -9.87 26.28 3.66
C TRP A 43 -8.65 25.44 3.27
N GLN A 44 -7.98 25.81 2.18
CA GLN A 44 -6.66 25.32 1.81
C GLN A 44 -5.59 26.25 2.44
N PRO A 45 -4.98 25.88 3.58
CA PRO A 45 -4.03 26.75 4.27
C PRO A 45 -2.72 26.88 3.49
N GLU A 46 -2.17 28.10 3.42
CA GLU A 46 -0.83 28.33 2.84
C GLU A 46 0.31 28.07 3.84
N VAL A 47 0.00 28.11 5.14
CA VAL A 47 0.98 28.00 6.22
C VAL A 47 0.57 26.87 7.15
N CYS A 48 1.48 25.91 7.32
CA CYS A 48 1.32 24.77 8.21
C CYS A 48 2.42 24.72 9.26
N THR A 49 2.09 24.18 10.43
CA THR A 49 3.08 23.87 11.46
C THR A 49 3.87 22.63 11.04
N ALA A 50 5.14 22.57 11.43
CA ALA A 50 6.00 21.40 11.22
C ALA A 50 5.73 20.27 12.24
N LEU A 51 4.50 20.17 12.75
CA LEU A 51 4.09 19.10 13.65
C LEU A 51 4.04 17.78 12.86
N TRP A 52 4.63 16.72 13.42
CA TRP A 52 4.52 15.38 12.84
C TRP A 52 3.33 14.65 13.45
N ASP A 53 2.25 14.53 12.67
CA ASP A 53 1.00 13.84 13.01
C ASP A 53 0.40 13.27 11.71
N PRO A 54 1.01 12.21 11.16
CA PRO A 54 0.86 11.85 9.76
C PRO A 54 -0.56 11.41 9.39
N VAL A 55 -0.93 11.67 8.14
CA VAL A 55 -2.22 11.28 7.56
C VAL A 55 -2.04 10.70 6.16
N CYS A 56 -2.95 9.83 5.74
CA CYS A 56 -3.01 9.32 4.38
C CYS A 56 -4.02 10.14 3.58
N GLY A 57 -3.56 10.79 2.51
CA GLY A 57 -4.42 11.52 1.59
C GLY A 57 -5.24 10.59 0.70
N CYS A 58 -6.36 11.11 0.21
CA CYS A 58 -7.18 10.44 -0.81
C CYS A 58 -6.46 10.20 -2.15
N ASP A 59 -5.30 10.81 -2.34
CA ASP A 59 -4.37 10.58 -3.45
C ASP A 59 -3.37 9.45 -3.20
N GLY A 60 -3.47 8.75 -2.06
CA GLY A 60 -2.57 7.68 -1.65
C GLY A 60 -1.20 8.16 -1.18
N ARG A 61 -1.03 9.45 -0.87
CA ARG A 61 0.23 10.02 -0.38
C ARG A 61 0.17 10.28 1.12
N THR A 62 1.24 9.92 1.82
CA THR A 62 1.44 10.30 3.23
C THR A 62 1.79 11.78 3.32
N TYR A 63 1.05 12.53 4.13
CA TYR A 63 1.36 13.91 4.50
C TYR A 63 1.80 13.96 5.96
N SER A 64 2.73 14.86 6.28
CA SER A 64 3.29 15.01 7.63
C SER A 64 2.24 15.38 8.68
N ASN A 65 1.17 16.04 8.25
CA ASN A 65 -0.05 16.27 9.02
C ASN A 65 -1.22 16.66 8.11
N SER A 66 -2.42 16.75 8.70
CA SER A 66 -3.66 17.14 8.01
C SER A 66 -3.62 18.54 7.40
N CYS A 67 -2.87 19.48 7.98
CA CYS A 67 -2.68 20.80 7.38
C CYS A 67 -1.92 20.69 6.05
N TYR A 68 -0.84 19.91 6.00
CA TYR A 68 -0.10 19.71 4.75
C TYR A 68 -0.94 19.02 3.67
N ALA A 69 -1.81 18.06 4.04
CA ALA A 69 -2.78 17.46 3.11
C ALA A 69 -3.77 18.52 2.57
N ALA A 70 -4.37 19.30 3.47
CA ALA A 70 -5.30 20.38 3.10
C ALA A 70 -4.61 21.44 2.23
N SER A 71 -3.35 21.80 2.53
CA SER A 71 -2.55 22.75 1.74
C SER A 71 -2.29 22.28 0.30
N ALA A 72 -2.28 20.97 0.09
CA ALA A 72 -2.20 20.35 -1.23
C ALA A 72 -3.57 20.18 -1.91
N GLY A 73 -4.66 20.59 -1.24
CA GLY A 73 -6.03 20.42 -1.71
C GLY A 73 -6.54 18.98 -1.62
N VAL A 74 -5.94 18.17 -0.74
CA VAL A 74 -6.20 16.74 -0.63
C VAL A 74 -6.95 16.44 0.67
N SER A 75 -8.12 15.80 0.55
CA SER A 75 -8.85 15.29 1.71
C SER A 75 -8.10 14.14 2.36
N VAL A 76 -8.23 14.02 3.69
CA VAL A 76 -7.69 12.90 4.45
C VAL A 76 -8.58 11.69 4.25
N SER A 77 -7.97 10.55 3.90
CA SER A 77 -8.63 9.24 3.84
C SER A 77 -8.70 8.62 5.23
N HIS A 78 -7.56 8.55 5.92
CA HIS A 78 -7.46 8.04 7.29
C HIS A 78 -6.26 8.66 8.04
N GLU A 79 -6.29 8.56 9.37
CA GLU A 79 -5.17 8.93 10.24
C GLU A 79 -4.00 7.94 10.09
N GLY A 80 -2.77 8.41 10.33
CA GLY A 80 -1.55 7.64 10.12
C GLY A 80 -1.02 7.74 8.69
N GLU A 81 0.21 7.25 8.47
CA GLU A 81 0.80 7.22 7.13
C GLU A 81 -0.01 6.32 6.18
N CYS A 82 0.00 6.60 4.88
CA CYS A 82 -0.55 5.66 3.92
C CYS A 82 0.17 4.31 4.04
N PRO A 83 -0.55 3.19 3.85
CA PRO A 83 0.12 1.91 3.73
C PRO A 83 1.18 2.00 2.64
N ALA A 84 2.36 1.46 2.93
CA ALA A 84 3.41 1.37 1.94
C ALA A 84 2.83 0.72 0.68
N PRO A 85 3.07 1.30 -0.50
CA PRO A 85 2.35 0.90 -1.69
C PRO A 85 2.64 -0.58 -1.98
N GLY A 86 1.61 -1.40 -1.97
CA GLY A 86 1.71 -2.85 -2.08
C GLY A 86 0.54 -3.53 -1.41
N ASN A 87 0.42 -4.82 -1.66
CA ASN A 87 -0.64 -5.67 -1.17
C ASN A 87 -0.38 -6.06 0.29
N GLY A 88 -1.42 -6.02 1.11
CA GLY A 88 -1.40 -6.32 2.54
C GLY A 88 -1.28 -7.81 2.85
N GLU A 89 -1.20 -8.15 4.14
CA GLU A 89 -1.07 -9.54 4.58
C GLU A 89 -2.24 -10.40 4.07
N GLY A 90 -1.94 -11.56 3.48
CA GLY A 90 -2.93 -12.45 2.88
C GLY A 90 -3.33 -12.10 1.45
N GLU A 91 -2.88 -10.96 0.91
CA GLU A 91 -3.16 -10.55 -0.47
C GLU A 91 -2.12 -11.11 -1.46
N ILE A 92 -2.47 -11.14 -2.75
CA ILE A 92 -1.59 -11.68 -3.80
C ILE A 92 -0.33 -10.84 -3.98
N CYS A 93 0.77 -11.43 -4.42
CA CYS A 93 1.98 -10.73 -4.84
C CYS A 93 2.61 -11.43 -6.04
N GLY A 94 3.60 -10.82 -6.69
CA GLY A 94 4.22 -11.35 -7.91
C GLY A 94 3.26 -11.37 -9.09
N GLY A 95 3.31 -12.46 -9.86
CA GLY A 95 2.55 -12.67 -11.08
C GLY A 95 2.95 -11.75 -12.23
N ILE A 96 2.29 -11.91 -13.37
CA ILE A 96 2.50 -11.06 -14.57
C ILE A 96 2.23 -9.57 -14.31
N ALA A 97 1.40 -9.26 -13.32
CA ALA A 97 1.08 -7.91 -12.89
C ALA A 97 2.15 -7.30 -11.96
N GLY A 98 3.08 -8.11 -11.44
CA GLY A 98 4.18 -7.64 -10.59
C GLY A 98 3.69 -7.01 -9.28
N PHE A 99 2.65 -7.56 -8.66
CA PHE A 99 2.12 -7.02 -7.41
C PHE A 99 3.17 -7.14 -6.29
N ARG A 100 3.54 -6.03 -5.68
CA ARG A 100 4.48 -6.02 -4.55
C ARG A 100 3.72 -6.11 -3.23
N CYS A 101 4.34 -6.65 -2.19
CA CYS A 101 3.79 -6.57 -0.85
C CYS A 101 4.06 -5.20 -0.20
N ALA A 102 3.20 -4.81 0.73
CA ALA A 102 3.44 -3.65 1.58
C ALA A 102 4.73 -3.84 2.41
N ALA A 103 5.29 -2.74 2.89
CA ALA A 103 6.51 -2.77 3.70
C ALA A 103 6.34 -3.65 4.95
N GLY A 104 7.33 -4.51 5.22
CA GLY A 104 7.30 -5.48 6.32
C GLY A 104 6.67 -6.84 5.96
N LEU A 105 6.23 -7.01 4.72
CA LEU A 105 5.70 -8.26 4.21
C LEU A 105 6.62 -8.84 3.13
N ALA A 106 6.80 -10.16 3.14
CA ALA A 106 7.51 -10.90 2.11
C ALA A 106 6.50 -11.54 1.15
N CYS A 107 6.86 -11.61 -0.13
CA CYS A 107 6.06 -12.33 -1.11
C CYS A 107 6.35 -13.83 -1.02
N ASP A 108 5.49 -14.57 -0.32
CA ASP A 108 5.61 -16.02 -0.23
C ASP A 108 5.08 -16.68 -1.52
N MET A 109 6.01 -17.01 -2.41
CA MET A 109 5.72 -17.69 -3.68
C MET A 109 5.58 -19.22 -3.53
N SER A 110 5.60 -19.76 -2.30
CA SER A 110 5.60 -21.21 -2.04
C SER A 110 4.25 -21.89 -2.30
N ILE A 111 3.23 -21.16 -2.74
CA ILE A 111 1.93 -21.73 -3.12
C ILE A 111 1.91 -22.35 -4.53
N ASN A 112 2.98 -22.21 -5.31
CA ASN A 112 3.05 -22.74 -6.66
C ASN A 112 4.11 -23.84 -6.75
N ASP A 113 3.70 -25.11 -6.77
CA ASP A 113 4.53 -26.30 -7.06
C ASP A 113 5.04 -26.35 -8.53
N PHE A 114 5.19 -25.20 -9.19
CA PHE A 114 5.62 -25.13 -10.58
C PHE A 114 6.42 -23.88 -10.86
N CYS A 115 7.62 -24.03 -11.39
CA CYS A 115 8.45 -22.91 -11.84
C CYS A 115 7.91 -22.28 -13.13
N GLY A 116 7.23 -21.14 -13.00
CA GLY A 116 6.71 -20.33 -14.10
C GLY A 116 7.20 -18.88 -14.06
N ALA A 117 7.08 -18.17 -15.18
CA ALA A 117 7.39 -16.73 -15.24
C ALA A 117 6.35 -15.85 -14.52
N ASP A 118 5.16 -16.41 -14.26
CA ASP A 118 3.98 -15.69 -13.74
C ASP A 118 3.64 -16.10 -12.30
N LEU A 119 4.62 -16.48 -11.48
CA LEU A 119 4.38 -16.98 -10.13
C LEU A 119 3.79 -15.89 -9.24
N ALA A 120 2.54 -16.11 -8.81
CA ALA A 120 1.88 -15.28 -7.82
C ALA A 120 2.06 -15.89 -6.43
N GLY A 121 2.48 -15.10 -5.45
CA GLY A 121 2.55 -15.50 -4.05
C GLY A 121 1.44 -14.89 -3.22
N VAL A 122 1.56 -15.04 -1.91
CA VAL A 122 0.77 -14.32 -0.92
C VAL A 122 1.72 -13.48 -0.07
N CYS A 123 1.33 -12.25 0.25
CA CYS A 123 2.05 -11.43 1.20
C CYS A 123 1.89 -11.99 2.60
N VAL A 124 2.99 -12.42 3.20
CA VAL A 124 3.04 -12.91 4.58
C VAL A 124 3.89 -11.98 5.41
N VAL A 125 3.60 -11.90 6.71
CA VAL A 125 4.50 -11.22 7.64
C VAL A 125 5.88 -11.84 7.49
N ASP A 126 6.88 -11.02 7.20
CA ASP A 126 8.25 -11.49 7.19
C ASP A 126 8.63 -11.83 8.63
N ASP A 127 8.52 -13.12 8.99
CA ASP A 127 9.06 -13.68 10.22
C ASP A 127 10.60 -13.84 10.13
N GLY A 128 11.17 -13.55 8.97
CA GLY A 128 12.59 -13.54 8.67
C GLY A 128 13.29 -12.34 9.30
N LEU A 129 13.82 -12.57 10.50
CA LEU A 129 14.70 -11.69 11.28
C LEU A 129 16.02 -11.25 10.58
N GLY A 130 16.12 -11.31 9.26
CA GLY A 130 17.35 -11.08 8.50
C GLY A 130 18.44 -12.13 8.78
N TYR A 131 18.10 -13.24 9.44
CA TYR A 131 19.01 -14.34 9.69
C TYR A 131 18.30 -15.69 9.57
N CYS A 132 18.97 -16.66 8.95
CA CYS A 132 18.50 -18.03 8.86
C CYS A 132 19.21 -18.91 9.90
N THR A 133 18.47 -19.85 10.49
CA THR A 133 19.07 -20.92 11.28
C THR A 133 19.87 -21.84 10.34
N ARG A 134 20.84 -22.59 10.89
CA ARG A 134 21.63 -23.57 10.12
C ARG A 134 21.06 -24.99 10.18
N GLU A 135 19.75 -25.10 10.38
CA GLU A 135 19.07 -26.38 10.30
C GLU A 135 19.04 -26.83 8.83
N TYR A 136 19.35 -28.10 8.59
CA TYR A 136 19.42 -28.64 7.23
C TYR A 136 18.10 -29.34 6.89
N MET A 137 17.23 -28.61 6.19
CA MET A 137 15.95 -29.05 5.64
C MET A 137 15.88 -28.59 4.18
N PRO A 138 16.62 -29.27 3.27
CA PRO A 138 16.93 -28.71 1.97
C PRO A 138 15.69 -28.53 1.10
N VAL A 139 15.73 -27.50 0.26
CA VAL A 139 14.70 -27.21 -0.75
C VAL A 139 15.35 -26.90 -2.10
N CYS A 140 14.65 -27.18 -3.19
CA CYS A 140 15.08 -26.83 -4.53
C CYS A 140 14.37 -25.54 -4.95
N GLY A 141 15.15 -24.55 -5.39
CA GLY A 141 14.64 -23.31 -5.95
C GLY A 141 14.36 -23.43 -7.45
N CYS A 142 13.50 -22.55 -7.97
CA CYS A 142 13.25 -22.43 -9.41
C CYS A 142 14.46 -21.96 -10.24
N ASP A 143 15.55 -21.56 -9.58
CA ASP A 143 16.86 -21.30 -10.17
C ASP A 143 17.72 -22.57 -10.34
N GLY A 144 17.20 -23.74 -9.92
CA GLY A 144 17.92 -25.02 -9.94
C GLY A 144 18.98 -25.14 -8.84
N VAL A 145 18.98 -24.24 -7.85
CA VAL A 145 19.91 -24.27 -6.72
C VAL A 145 19.26 -24.95 -5.51
N THR A 146 20.02 -25.84 -4.86
CA THR A 146 19.62 -26.41 -3.57
C THR A 146 20.02 -25.47 -2.44
N TYR A 147 19.04 -25.06 -1.64
CA TYR A 147 19.22 -24.25 -0.45
C TYR A 147 19.25 -25.14 0.80
N GLY A 148 20.01 -24.77 1.83
CA GLY A 148 20.15 -25.57 3.05
C GLY A 148 18.86 -25.66 3.86
N ASN A 149 18.04 -24.61 3.79
CA ASN A 149 16.67 -24.57 4.28
C ASN A 149 15.83 -23.52 3.54
N ASP A 150 14.53 -23.51 3.81
CA ASP A 150 13.58 -22.62 3.15
C ASP A 150 13.84 -21.13 3.43
N CYS A 151 14.36 -20.80 4.63
CA CYS A 151 14.76 -19.43 4.95
C CYS A 151 15.87 -18.94 4.01
N GLU A 152 16.90 -19.76 3.76
CA GLU A 152 18.00 -19.37 2.85
C GLU A 152 17.51 -19.11 1.42
N ARG A 153 16.54 -19.91 0.94
CA ARG A 153 15.88 -19.71 -0.37
C ARG A 153 15.08 -18.40 -0.42
N ARG A 154 14.25 -18.14 0.59
CA ARG A 154 13.45 -16.90 0.70
C ARG A 154 14.35 -15.67 0.80
N ALA A 155 15.46 -15.76 1.53
CA ALA A 155 16.47 -14.70 1.62
C ALA A 155 17.16 -14.42 0.28
N ALA A 156 17.28 -15.43 -0.59
CA ALA A 156 17.72 -15.27 -1.97
C ALA A 156 16.60 -14.78 -2.92
N MET A 157 15.37 -14.60 -2.42
CA MET A 157 14.18 -14.23 -3.19
C MET A 157 13.86 -15.21 -4.33
N VAL A 158 14.09 -16.50 -4.09
CA VAL A 158 13.87 -17.56 -5.08
C VAL A 158 12.59 -18.33 -4.78
N ALA A 159 11.74 -18.55 -5.80
CA ALA A 159 10.54 -19.37 -5.67
C ALA A 159 10.88 -20.85 -5.41
N LEU A 160 10.02 -21.54 -4.67
CA LEU A 160 10.18 -22.95 -4.36
C LEU A 160 9.82 -23.73 -5.62
N ASP A 161 10.68 -24.66 -6.03
CA ASP A 161 10.32 -25.67 -7.03
C ASP A 161 9.68 -26.86 -6.32
N HIS A 162 10.43 -27.48 -5.40
CA HIS A 162 9.96 -28.58 -4.58
C HIS A 162 10.76 -28.73 -3.27
N GLU A 163 10.19 -29.45 -2.31
CA GLU A 163 10.93 -29.86 -1.10
C GLU A 163 12.05 -30.86 -1.42
N GLY A 164 13.14 -30.80 -0.66
CA GLY A 164 14.35 -31.61 -0.88
C GLY A 164 15.34 -30.97 -1.84
N ALA A 165 16.53 -31.57 -1.95
CA ALA A 165 17.57 -31.12 -2.88
C ALA A 165 17.16 -31.32 -4.35
N CYS A 166 17.64 -30.44 -5.23
CA CYS A 166 17.45 -30.54 -6.68
C CYS A 166 18.01 -31.86 -7.22
N ARG A 167 17.43 -32.36 -8.32
CA ARG A 167 17.82 -33.64 -8.97
C ARG A 167 18.39 -33.44 -10.36
#